data_AF-A0A378BU89-F1
#
_entry.id   AF-A0A378BU89-F1
#
_cell.length_a   1.000
_cell.length_b   1.000
_cell.length_c   1.000
_cell.angle_alpha   90.00
_cell.angle_beta   90.00
_cell.angle_gamma   90.00
#
_symmetry.space_group_name_H-M   'P 1'
#
loop_
_entity.id
_entity.type
_entity.pdbx_description
1 polymer ?
#
loop_
_entity_poly.entity_id
_entity_poly.type
_entity_poly.pdbx_seq_one_letter_code
_entity_poly.pdbx_strand_id
1 'polypeptide(L)'
;MARSFEILIPVLAIILTLHPLNLFIEAQLGMIIPEAIMSLVKPLVAASDTLPAILLSVLVCQVLWFAGIHGALIVTGIMNPFWMANLSVNQAAMAAGTAIPHIYVQGFWDHYLLIGGVAPPCRWR
;
A
#
# COMPACT_ATOMS: atom_id res chain seq x y z
N MET A 1 15.61 -27.49 16.74
CA MET A 1 14.30 -27.78 17.37
C MET A 1 13.93 -26.80 18.50
N ALA A 2 14.88 -26.23 19.25
CA ALA A 2 14.59 -25.24 20.32
C ALA A 2 13.96 -23.91 19.84
N ARG A 3 14.37 -23.41 18.67
CA ARG A 3 13.87 -22.13 18.12
C ARG A 3 12.35 -22.08 17.87
N SER A 4 11.72 -23.24 17.63
CA SER A 4 10.25 -23.32 17.47
C SER A 4 9.50 -23.19 18.80
N PHE A 5 10.10 -23.64 19.92
CA PHE A 5 9.52 -23.48 21.26
C PHE A 5 9.73 -22.06 21.81
N GLU A 6 10.82 -21.39 21.43
CA GLU A 6 11.08 -19.98 21.78
C GLU A 6 10.06 -19.02 21.16
N ILE A 7 9.55 -19.32 19.97
CA ILE A 7 8.50 -18.52 19.31
C ILE A 7 7.11 -18.80 19.91
N LEU A 8 6.92 -19.95 20.57
CA LEU A 8 5.62 -20.33 21.14
C LEU A 8 5.16 -19.38 22.25
N ILE A 9 6.07 -18.96 23.14
CA ILE A 9 5.78 -18.05 24.25
C ILE A 9 5.29 -16.68 23.75
N PRO A 10 5.99 -15.97 22.84
CA PRO A 10 5.51 -14.69 22.32
C PRO A 10 4.22 -14.83 21.50
N VAL A 11 4.04 -15.92 20.74
CA VAL A 11 2.77 -16.17 20.02
C VAL A 11 1.61 -16.37 20.99
N LEU A 12 1.81 -17.15 22.06
CA LEU A 12 0.79 -17.35 23.09
C LEU A 12 0.45 -16.04 23.80
N ALA A 13 1.44 -15.21 24.11
CA ALA A 13 1.22 -13.88 24.70
C ALA A 13 0.39 -12.96 23.79
N ILE A 14 0.68 -12.97 22.48
CA ILE A 14 -0.11 -12.23 21.47
C ILE A 14 -1.55 -12.74 21.44
N ILE A 15 -1.77 -14.06 21.39
CA ILE A 15 -3.11 -14.65 21.36
C ILE A 15 -3.88 -14.28 22.63
N LEU A 16 -3.29 -14.42 23.80
CA LEU A 16 -3.97 -14.13 25.07
C LEU A 16 -4.28 -12.65 25.31
N THR A 17 -3.62 -11.73 24.60
CA THR A 17 -3.80 -10.28 24.79
C THR A 17 -4.59 -9.64 23.65
N LEU A 18 -4.17 -9.85 22.41
CA LEU A 18 -4.77 -9.23 21.23
C LEU A 18 -6.09 -9.90 20.82
N HIS A 19 -6.25 -11.21 21.02
CA HIS A 19 -7.49 -11.89 20.62
C HIS A 19 -8.69 -11.48 21.50
N PRO A 20 -8.60 -11.44 22.85
CA PRO A 20 -9.69 -10.94 23.69
C PRO A 20 -9.98 -9.45 23.45
N LEU A 21 -8.93 -8.65 23.21
CA LEU A 21 -9.08 -7.25 22.86
C LEU A 21 -9.86 -7.08 21.53
N ASN A 22 -9.56 -7.92 20.54
CA ASN A 22 -10.25 -7.91 19.25
C ASN A 22 -11.74 -8.28 19.42
N LEU A 23 -12.05 -9.33 20.18
CA LEU A 23 -13.43 -9.73 20.48
C LEU A 23 -14.18 -8.65 21.28
N PHE A 24 -13.49 -7.97 22.20
CA PHE A 24 -14.08 -6.85 22.95
C PHE A 24 -14.42 -5.68 22.03
N ILE A 25 -13.51 -5.30 21.14
CA ILE A 25 -13.73 -4.21 20.17
C ILE A 25 -14.84 -4.59 19.17
N GLU A 26 -14.86 -5.83 18.70
CA GLU A 26 -15.91 -6.38 17.83
C GLU A 26 -17.28 -6.33 18.53
N ALA A 27 -17.36 -6.69 19.81
CA ALA A 27 -18.60 -6.61 20.58
C ALA A 27 -19.11 -5.17 20.79
N GLN A 28 -18.23 -4.15 20.76
CA GLN A 28 -18.62 -2.75 20.93
C GLN A 28 -18.91 -2.03 19.60
N LEU A 29 -18.13 -2.31 18.55
CA LEU A 29 -18.17 -1.59 17.27
C LEU A 29 -18.81 -2.41 16.13
N GLY A 30 -19.07 -3.70 16.34
CA GLY A 30 -19.56 -4.61 15.31
C GLY A 30 -18.58 -4.87 14.17
N MET A 31 -17.32 -4.42 14.32
CA MET A 31 -16.25 -4.56 13.33
C MET A 31 -14.99 -5.08 14.01
N ILE A 32 -14.29 -5.98 13.32
CA ILE A 32 -13.00 -6.49 13.77
C ILE A 32 -11.96 -5.36 13.64
N ILE A 33 -10.92 -5.31 14.49
CA ILE A 33 -9.87 -4.27 14.43
C ILE A 33 -9.34 -4.02 12.99
N PRO A 34 -9.04 -5.05 12.18
CA PRO A 34 -8.57 -4.85 10.81
C PRO A 34 -9.61 -4.17 9.91
N GLU A 35 -10.90 -4.47 10.09
CA GLU A 35 -11.98 -3.85 9.31
C GLU A 35 -12.16 -2.37 9.66
N ALA A 36 -12.05 -2.03 10.95
CA ALA A 36 -12.09 -0.65 11.41
C ALA A 36 -10.91 0.17 10.85
N ILE A 37 -9.71 -0.42 10.80
CA ILE A 37 -8.54 0.22 10.18
C ILE A 37 -8.76 0.37 8.66
N MET A 38 -9.26 -0.66 7.99
CA MET A 38 -9.54 -0.60 6.56
C MET A 38 -10.62 0.44 6.22
N SER A 39 -11.65 0.62 7.05
CA SER A 39 -12.69 1.62 6.80
C SER A 39 -12.16 3.05 6.93
N LEU A 40 -11.24 3.29 7.87
CA LEU A 40 -10.52 4.56 8.01
C LEU A 40 -9.58 4.84 6.83
N VAL A 41 -8.92 3.81 6.30
CA VAL A 41 -7.91 3.94 5.22
C VAL A 41 -8.56 3.97 3.83
N LYS A 42 -9.75 3.38 3.65
CA LYS A 42 -10.51 3.38 2.39
C LYS A 42 -10.65 4.75 1.69
N PRO A 43 -11.09 5.84 2.37
CA PRO A 43 -11.19 7.14 1.70
C PRO A 43 -9.84 7.66 1.22
N LEU A 44 -8.75 7.36 1.94
CA LEU A 44 -7.40 7.74 1.54
C LEU A 44 -6.92 6.95 0.32
N VAL A 45 -7.23 5.65 0.27
CA VAL A 45 -6.96 4.79 -0.90
C VAL A 45 -7.74 5.24 -2.12
N ALA A 46 -9.02 5.58 -1.96
CA ALA A 46 -9.84 6.09 -3.05
C ALA A 46 -9.33 7.46 -3.56
N ALA A 47 -8.88 8.33 -2.65
CA ALA A 47 -8.28 9.61 -3.03
C ALA A 47 -6.96 9.45 -3.79
N SER A 48 -6.16 8.44 -3.45
CA SER A 48 -4.84 8.21 -4.08
C SER A 48 -4.92 7.59 -5.49
N ASP A 49 -6.06 6.98 -5.87
CA ASP A 49 -6.33 6.43 -7.21
C ASP A 49 -6.93 7.46 -8.19
N THR A 50 -6.92 8.76 -7.83
CA THR A 50 -7.46 9.82 -8.69
C THR A 50 -6.41 10.38 -9.65
N LEU A 51 -6.84 10.87 -10.82
CA LEU A 51 -5.94 11.50 -11.79
C LEU A 51 -5.08 12.64 -11.19
N PRO A 52 -5.62 13.56 -10.36
CA PRO A 52 -4.81 14.57 -9.69
C PRO A 52 -3.75 13.98 -8.76
N ALA A 53 -4.05 12.88 -8.05
CA ALA A 53 -3.09 12.21 -7.19
C ALA A 53 -1.94 11.61 -8.00
N ILE A 54 -2.23 11.01 -9.16
CA ILE A 54 -1.22 10.50 -10.09
C ILE A 54 -0.32 11.64 -10.59
N LEU A 55 -0.91 12.73 -11.06
CA LEU A 55 -0.13 13.88 -11.56
C LEU A 55 0.75 14.51 -10.46
N LEU A 56 0.20 14.64 -9.25
CA LEU A 56 0.95 15.15 -8.11
C LEU A 56 2.11 14.23 -7.73
N SER A 57 1.89 12.91 -7.72
CA SER A 57 2.93 11.92 -7.41
C SER A 57 4.10 12.00 -8.39
N VAL A 58 3.82 12.20 -9.69
CA VAL A 58 4.83 12.39 -10.73
C VAL A 58 5.53 13.74 -10.56
N LEU A 59 4.80 14.83 -10.30
CA LEU A 59 5.38 16.15 -10.06
C LEU A 59 6.36 16.14 -8.88
N VAL A 60 5.96 15.55 -7.76
CA VAL A 60 6.81 15.41 -6.56
C VAL A 60 8.04 14.55 -6.87
N CYS A 61 7.87 13.46 -7.62
CA CYS A 61 8.99 12.64 -8.07
C CYS A 61 10.01 13.48 -8.85
N GLN A 62 9.57 14.27 -9.84
CA GLN A 62 10.46 15.08 -10.65
C GLN A 62 11.13 16.20 -9.86
N VAL A 63 10.43 16.86 -8.93
CA VAL A 63 11.02 17.87 -8.05
C VAL A 63 12.12 17.29 -7.16
N LEU A 64 11.89 16.10 -6.59
CA LEU A 64 12.90 15.40 -5.79
C LEU A 64 14.13 15.04 -6.64
N TRP A 65 13.91 14.62 -7.89
CA TRP A 65 15.00 14.37 -8.84
C TRP A 65 15.81 15.62 -9.18
N PHE A 66 15.18 16.77 -9.37
CA PHE A 66 15.89 18.05 -9.52
C PHE A 66 16.72 18.42 -8.30
N ALA A 67 16.29 18.02 -7.10
CA ALA A 67 17.05 18.19 -5.85
C ALA A 67 18.17 17.14 -5.66
N GLY A 68 18.34 16.20 -6.59
CA GLY A 68 19.32 15.12 -6.50
C GLY A 68 18.92 13.96 -5.57
N ILE A 69 17.68 13.95 -5.09
CA ILE A 69 17.11 12.84 -4.31
C ILE A 69 16.45 11.87 -5.27
N HIS A 70 16.62 10.57 -5.03
CA HIS A 70 16.00 9.53 -5.85
C HIS A 70 14.47 9.47 -5.59
N GLY A 71 13.72 10.42 -6.15
CA GLY A 71 12.30 10.64 -5.88
C GLY A 71 11.42 9.42 -6.08
N ALA A 72 11.80 8.53 -7.02
CA ALA A 72 11.08 7.29 -7.27
C ALA A 72 11.05 6.36 -6.05
N LEU A 73 12.11 6.29 -5.24
CA LEU A 73 12.13 5.43 -4.04
C LEU A 73 11.22 5.99 -2.94
N ILE A 74 11.18 7.32 -2.81
CA ILE A 74 10.35 8.00 -1.81
C ILE A 74 8.87 7.83 -2.18
N VAL A 75 8.51 8.13 -3.43
CA VAL A 75 7.13 7.99 -3.91
C VAL A 75 6.68 6.54 -3.85
N THR A 76 7.48 5.59 -4.35
CA THR A 76 7.17 4.15 -4.25
C THR A 76 6.99 3.72 -2.79
N GLY A 77 7.86 4.16 -1.86
CA GLY A 77 7.74 3.80 -0.44
C GLY A 77 6.43 4.23 0.20
N ILE A 78 5.96 5.44 -0.13
CA ILE A 78 4.68 5.98 0.37
C ILE A 78 3.49 5.32 -0.33
N MET A 79 3.59 5.10 -1.64
CA MET A 79 2.48 4.63 -2.47
C MET A 79 2.25 3.12 -2.42
N ASN A 80 3.29 2.33 -2.08
CA ASN A 80 3.22 0.87 -2.03
C ASN A 80 2.02 0.30 -1.25
N PRO A 81 1.71 0.72 0.00
CA PRO A 81 0.54 0.20 0.71
C PRO A 81 -0.79 0.47 -0.02
N PHE A 82 -0.90 1.60 -0.72
CA PHE A 82 -2.09 1.93 -1.51
C PHE A 82 -2.20 1.06 -2.76
N TRP A 83 -1.08 0.88 -3.48
CA TRP A 83 -1.05 0.00 -4.64
C TRP A 83 -1.36 -1.46 -4.27
N MET A 84 -0.88 -1.94 -3.13
CA MET A 84 -1.19 -3.29 -2.64
C MET A 84 -2.67 -3.45 -2.29
N ALA A 85 -3.28 -2.44 -1.67
CA ALA A 85 -4.73 -2.44 -1.42
C ALA A 85 -5.54 -2.49 -2.73
N ASN A 86 -5.20 -1.64 -3.71
CA ASN A 86 -5.85 -1.61 -5.02
C ASN A 86 -5.63 -2.92 -5.80
N LEU A 87 -4.43 -3.48 -5.74
CA LEU A 87 -4.10 -4.74 -6.40
C LEU A 87 -4.91 -5.91 -5.81
N SER A 88 -5.09 -5.96 -4.49
CA SER A 88 -5.93 -6.96 -3.83
C SER A 88 -7.39 -6.91 -4.31
N VAL A 89 -7.96 -5.71 -4.43
CA VAL A 89 -9.32 -5.52 -4.98
C VAL A 89 -9.39 -5.97 -6.44
N ASN A 90 -8.39 -5.61 -7.25
CA ASN A 90 -8.31 -6.04 -8.65
C ASN A 90 -8.19 -7.56 -8.80
N GLN A 91 -7.42 -8.21 -7.93
CA GLN A 91 -7.29 -9.67 -7.90
C GLN A 91 -8.62 -10.35 -7.58
N ALA A 92 -9.38 -9.83 -6.61
CA ALA A 92 -10.71 -10.32 -6.31
C ALA A 92 -11.68 -10.13 -7.48
N ALA A 93 -11.67 -8.95 -8.12
CA ALA A 93 -12.49 -8.67 -9.29
C ALA A 93 -12.17 -9.58 -10.49
N MET A 94 -10.87 -9.83 -10.72
CA MET A 94 -10.38 -10.73 -11.76
C MET A 94 -10.78 -12.19 -11.48
N ALA A 95 -10.67 -12.65 -10.24
CA ALA A 95 -11.11 -13.99 -9.83
C ALA A 95 -12.63 -14.16 -9.97
N ALA A 96 -13.40 -13.10 -9.74
CA ALA A 96 -14.85 -13.08 -9.95
C ALA A 96 -15.27 -12.91 -11.42
N GLY A 97 -14.31 -12.72 -12.35
CA GLY A 97 -14.60 -12.47 -13.77
C GLY A 97 -15.29 -11.13 -14.04
N THR A 98 -15.18 -10.18 -13.11
CA THR A 98 -15.75 -8.83 -13.20
C THR A 98 -14.74 -7.80 -13.72
N ALA A 99 -15.22 -6.62 -14.11
CA ALA A 99 -14.35 -5.53 -14.56
C ALA A 99 -13.37 -5.09 -13.46
N ILE A 100 -12.12 -4.86 -13.84
CA ILE A 100 -11.05 -4.44 -12.93
C ILE A 100 -11.22 -2.94 -12.62
N PRO A 101 -11.45 -2.54 -11.35
CA PRO A 101 -11.81 -1.18 -11.02
C PRO A 101 -10.63 -0.20 -10.93
N HIS A 102 -9.45 -0.64 -10.47
CA HIS A 102 -8.33 0.26 -10.20
C HIS A 102 -7.25 0.17 -11.28
N ILE A 103 -6.83 1.31 -11.80
CA ILE A 103 -5.78 1.40 -12.82
C ILE A 103 -4.45 1.78 -12.19
N TYR A 104 -4.44 2.60 -11.13
CA TYR A 104 -3.22 3.05 -10.48
C TYR A 104 -2.71 2.01 -9.46
N VAL A 105 -1.95 1.06 -9.98
CA VAL A 105 -1.21 0.04 -9.23
C VAL A 105 0.27 0.11 -9.57
N GLN A 106 1.11 -0.62 -8.84
CA GLN A 106 2.56 -0.61 -9.05
C GLN A 106 2.94 -0.87 -10.52
N GLY A 107 2.25 -1.79 -11.20
CA GLY A 107 2.48 -2.06 -12.62
C GLY A 107 2.29 -0.81 -13.52
N PHE A 108 1.32 0.06 -13.20
CA PHE A 108 1.12 1.32 -13.91
C PHE A 108 2.30 2.28 -13.73
N TRP A 109 2.78 2.39 -12.49
CA TRP A 109 3.95 3.20 -12.16
C TRP A 109 5.20 2.73 -12.90
N ASP A 110 5.51 1.44 -12.84
CA ASP A 110 6.75 0.89 -13.42
C ASP A 110 6.70 0.83 -14.96
N HIS A 111 5.55 0.51 -15.57
CA HIS A 111 5.46 0.22 -17.02
C HIS A 111 4.84 1.33 -17.86
N TYR A 112 4.21 2.34 -17.25
CA TYR A 112 3.59 3.43 -18.00
C TYR A 112 4.10 4.82 -17.59
N LEU A 113 4.49 5.00 -16.32
CA LEU A 113 5.06 6.27 -15.85
C LEU A 113 6.59 6.29 -15.92
N LEU A 114 7.24 5.15 -15.61
CA LEU A 114 8.71 5.00 -15.61
C LEU A 114 9.24 4.17 -16.78
N ILE A 115 8.64 4.33 -17.98
CA ILE A 115 9.00 3.55 -19.20
C ILE A 115 10.50 3.66 -19.54
N GLY A 116 11.13 4.81 -19.28
CA GLY A 116 12.55 5.05 -19.54
C GLY A 116 13.49 4.64 -18.40
N GLY A 117 12.98 3.98 -17.35
CA GLY A 117 13.59 4.01 -16.02
C GLY A 117 13.39 5.40 -15.38
N VAL A 118 14.19 5.73 -14.37
CA VAL A 118 14.24 7.11 -13.90
C VAL A 118 14.79 8.00 -15.02
N ALA A 119 13.95 8.82 -15.66
CA ALA A 119 14.36 9.61 -16.82
C ALA A 119 14.66 11.08 -16.46
N PRO A 120 15.66 11.76 -17.08
CA PRO A 120 16.82 11.29 -17.85
C PRO A 120 18.15 11.40 -17.06
N PRO A 121 19.29 10.90 -17.56
CA PRO A 121 20.59 11.30 -17.06
C PRO A 121 20.83 12.78 -17.40
N CYS A 122 20.47 13.69 -16.50
CA CYS A 122 21.01 15.05 -16.46
C CYS A 122 22.46 14.98 -15.96
N ARG A 123 23.34 14.39 -16.76
CA ARG A 123 24.78 14.56 -16.60
C ARG A 123 25.16 15.87 -17.27
N TRP A 124 25.03 16.98 -16.53
CA TRP A 124 25.66 18.27 -16.88
C TRP A 124 27.17 18.19 -16.65
N ARG A 125 27.87 17.41 -17.48
CA ARG A 125 29.32 17.46 -17.53
C ARG A 125 29.82 17.19 -18.94
#